data_AF-A0A2H6N199-F1
#
_entry.id   AF-A0A2H6N199-F1
#
_cell.length_a   1.000
_cell.length_b   1.000
_cell.length_c   1.000
_cell.angle_alpha   90.00
_cell.angle_beta   90.00
_cell.angle_gamma   90.00
#
_symmetry.space_group_name_H-M   'P 1'
#
loop_
_entity.id
_entity.type
_entity.pdbx_description
1 polymer ?
#
loop_
_entity_poly.entity_id
_entity_poly.type
_entity_poly.pdbx_seq_one_letter_code
_entity_poly.pdbx_strand_id
1 'polypeptide(L)'
;GKIEQCRAIFLNKQPNPKKKLLVPCALDPPNPNCYVCASKPEVTVKLNVHKVTVLTLQDKIVKEKFNMVAPDVQIEDGKGTILISSEEGETEANNHKTLSEFGIRNGTRLQADDFLQDYTLLINVLHSEDLAKDLEFEVVGDEIIGPKSEQSNKNITNGSDDGAQPSTSTAHDDDDDDD
;
A
#
# COMPACT_ATOMS: atom_id res chain seq x y z
N GLY A 1 -4.55 13.28 -23.65
CA GLY A 1 -3.61 13.72 -22.61
C GLY A 1 -2.24 13.14 -22.90
N LYS A 2 -1.15 13.80 -22.46
CA LYS A 2 0.24 13.37 -22.67
C LYS A 2 0.79 12.66 -21.43
N ILE A 3 0.16 11.56 -21.01
CA ILE A 3 0.48 10.85 -19.75
C ILE A 3 1.88 10.24 -19.79
N GLU A 4 2.34 9.83 -20.98
CA GLU A 4 3.68 9.30 -21.23
C GLU A 4 4.80 10.30 -20.92
N GLN A 5 4.48 11.59 -20.85
CA GLN A 5 5.41 12.64 -20.47
C GLN A 5 5.44 12.90 -18.95
N CYS A 6 4.49 12.35 -18.20
CA CYS A 6 4.45 12.49 -16.74
C CYS A 6 5.63 11.79 -16.07
N ARG A 7 6.11 12.39 -14.97
CA ARG A 7 7.26 11.91 -14.19
C ARG A 7 6.98 12.13 -12.71
N ALA A 8 7.48 11.24 -11.86
CA ALA A 8 7.58 11.51 -10.42
C ALA A 8 8.74 12.50 -10.20
N ILE A 9 8.45 13.67 -9.63
CA ILE A 9 9.48 14.71 -9.39
C ILE A 9 9.86 14.69 -7.93
N PHE A 10 11.11 14.32 -7.64
CA PHE A 10 11.65 14.36 -6.29
C PHE A 10 12.38 15.69 -6.05
N LEU A 11 12.02 16.38 -4.96
CA LEU A 11 12.75 17.55 -4.47
C LEU A 11 13.81 17.11 -3.46
N ASN A 12 15.08 17.32 -3.80
CA ASN A 12 16.18 17.07 -2.88
C ASN A 12 16.50 18.30 -2.03
N LYS A 13 17.03 18.09 -0.83
CA LYS A 13 17.54 19.18 0.03
C LYS A 13 18.79 19.85 -0.55
N GLN A 14 19.63 19.09 -1.25
CA GLN A 14 20.82 19.56 -1.96
C GLN A 14 20.88 18.87 -3.32
N PRO A 15 21.55 19.48 -4.33
CA PRO A 15 21.71 18.85 -5.64
C PRO A 15 22.34 17.46 -5.52
N ASN A 16 21.82 16.49 -6.27
CA ASN A 16 22.42 15.15 -6.34
C ASN A 16 23.79 15.20 -7.06
N PRO A 17 24.55 14.09 -7.16
CA PRO A 17 25.83 14.06 -7.88
C PRO A 17 25.76 14.50 -9.36
N LYS A 18 24.56 14.46 -9.96
CA LYS A 18 24.28 14.98 -11.32
C LYS A 18 23.85 16.45 -11.33
N LYS A 19 24.06 17.18 -10.22
CA LYS A 19 23.70 18.61 -10.02
C LYS A 19 22.20 18.91 -10.17
N LYS A 20 21.33 17.91 -9.98
CA LYS A 20 19.88 18.08 -10.05
C LYS A 20 19.28 18.26 -8.65
N LEU A 21 18.60 19.38 -8.45
CA LEU A 21 17.79 19.64 -7.25
C LEU A 21 16.39 19.01 -7.38
N LEU A 22 15.79 19.14 -8.55
CA LEU A 22 14.57 18.44 -8.96
C LEU A 22 14.96 17.24 -9.82
N VAL A 23 14.60 16.04 -9.37
CA VAL A 23 14.95 14.78 -10.06
C VAL A 23 13.68 14.17 -10.64
N PRO A 24 13.49 14.24 -11.97
CA PRO A 24 12.41 13.52 -12.63
C PRO A 24 12.76 12.03 -12.76
N CYS A 25 11.83 11.17 -12.34
CA CYS A 25 11.88 9.71 -12.49
C CYS A 25 10.71 9.22 -13.34
N ALA A 26 10.92 8.12 -14.07
CA ALA A 26 9.83 7.45 -14.77
C ALA A 26 8.77 7.00 -13.76
N LEU A 27 7.51 6.95 -14.19
CA LEU A 27 6.43 6.38 -13.37
C LEU A 27 6.58 4.86 -13.39
N ASP A 28 6.54 4.24 -12.21
CA ASP A 28 6.55 2.79 -12.09
C ASP A 28 5.20 2.20 -12.53
N PRO A 29 5.19 0.99 -13.13
CA PRO A 29 3.95 0.30 -13.44
C PRO A 29 3.23 -0.15 -12.16
N PRO A 30 1.94 -0.53 -12.24
CA PRO A 30 1.23 -1.10 -11.10
C PRO A 30 1.96 -2.29 -10.48
N ASN A 31 2.07 -2.31 -9.16
CA ASN A 31 2.66 -3.43 -8.43
C ASN A 31 1.69 -4.63 -8.48
N PRO A 32 2.09 -5.79 -9.02
CA PRO A 32 1.22 -6.96 -9.10
C PRO A 32 0.79 -7.52 -7.73
N ASN A 33 1.53 -7.21 -6.67
CA ASN A 33 1.23 -7.63 -5.29
C ASN A 33 0.48 -6.55 -4.50
N CYS A 34 0.05 -5.46 -5.13
CA CYS A 34 -0.72 -4.42 -4.44
C CYS A 34 -2.07 -4.97 -4.00
N TYR A 35 -2.34 -4.98 -2.69
CA TYR A 35 -3.63 -5.42 -2.18
C TYR A 35 -4.78 -4.44 -2.48
N VAL A 36 -4.55 -3.35 -3.21
CA VAL A 36 -5.59 -2.39 -3.61
C VAL A 36 -5.89 -2.46 -5.10
N CYS A 37 -4.89 -2.24 -5.96
CA CYS A 37 -5.10 -2.09 -7.40
C CYS A 37 -4.83 -3.35 -8.24
N ALA A 38 -4.40 -4.46 -7.62
CA ALA A 38 -4.30 -5.73 -8.33
C ALA A 38 -5.69 -6.26 -8.71
N SER A 39 -5.77 -7.11 -9.73
CA SER A 39 -7.04 -7.63 -10.24
C SER A 39 -7.84 -8.45 -9.22
N LYS A 40 -7.16 -9.14 -8.30
CA LYS A 40 -7.74 -9.98 -7.26
C LYS A 40 -6.88 -9.84 -6.01
N PRO A 41 -7.04 -8.75 -5.27
CA PRO A 41 -6.18 -8.49 -4.14
C PRO A 41 -6.49 -9.47 -3.01
N GLU A 42 -5.43 -10.00 -2.41
CA GLU A 42 -5.51 -10.99 -1.36
C GLU A 42 -4.42 -10.72 -0.32
N VAL A 43 -4.79 -10.79 0.95
CA VAL A 43 -3.90 -10.59 2.10
C VAL A 43 -3.99 -11.76 3.07
N THR A 44 -2.99 -11.91 3.92
CA THR A 44 -3.05 -12.87 5.04
C THR A 44 -2.90 -12.12 6.34
N VAL A 45 -3.84 -12.32 7.26
CA VAL A 45 -3.83 -11.71 8.58
C VAL A 45 -3.62 -12.80 9.63
N LYS A 46 -2.54 -12.67 10.39
CA LYS A 46 -2.21 -13.53 11.51
C LYS A 46 -2.85 -12.99 12.78
N LEU A 47 -3.74 -13.76 13.42
CA LEU A 47 -4.47 -13.34 14.61
C LEU A 47 -4.92 -14.51 15.50
N ASN A 48 -5.35 -14.23 16.73
CA ASN A 48 -5.95 -15.24 17.61
C ASN A 48 -7.48 -15.25 17.46
N VAL A 49 -8.05 -16.26 16.79
CA VAL A 49 -9.50 -16.34 16.51
C VAL A 49 -10.37 -16.52 17.76
N HIS A 50 -9.77 -16.95 18.88
CA HIS A 50 -10.45 -17.12 20.16
C HIS A 50 -10.44 -15.85 21.02
N LYS A 51 -9.67 -14.82 20.64
CA LYS A 51 -9.57 -13.55 21.36
C LYS A 51 -10.11 -12.38 20.57
N VAL A 52 -9.86 -12.36 19.26
CA VAL A 52 -10.33 -11.30 18.38
C VAL A 52 -11.84 -11.41 18.23
N THR A 53 -12.53 -10.28 18.41
CA THR A 53 -13.98 -10.16 18.24
C THR A 53 -14.32 -9.64 16.84
N VAL A 54 -15.60 -9.75 16.46
CA VAL A 54 -16.10 -9.17 15.20
C VAL A 54 -15.90 -7.66 15.17
N LEU A 55 -16.10 -6.97 16.30
CA LEU A 55 -15.87 -5.51 16.36
C LEU A 55 -14.40 -5.14 16.12
N THR A 56 -13.45 -5.89 16.69
CA THR A 56 -12.02 -5.67 16.42
C THR A 56 -11.69 -5.92 14.95
N LEU A 57 -12.24 -6.98 14.36
CA LEU A 57 -12.09 -7.25 12.93
C LEU A 57 -12.62 -6.08 12.10
N GLN A 58 -13.82 -5.59 12.39
CA GLN A 58 -14.42 -4.46 11.69
C GLN A 58 -13.57 -3.19 11.83
N ASP A 59 -13.38 -2.70 13.05
CA ASP A 59 -12.87 -1.35 13.27
C ASP A 59 -11.35 -1.27 13.11
N LYS A 60 -10.60 -2.21 13.68
CA LYS A 60 -9.13 -2.14 13.67
C LYS A 60 -8.49 -2.78 12.44
N ILE A 61 -9.07 -3.86 11.92
CA ILE A 61 -8.48 -4.59 10.80
C ILE A 61 -9.04 -4.07 9.48
N VAL A 62 -10.36 -4.12 9.29
CA VAL A 62 -10.97 -3.82 7.99
C VAL A 62 -11.03 -2.30 7.75
N LYS A 63 -11.50 -1.53 8.73
CA LYS A 63 -11.62 -0.06 8.60
C LYS A 63 -10.29 0.65 8.83
N GLU A 64 -9.60 0.42 9.94
CA GLU A 64 -8.36 1.14 10.25
C GLU A 64 -7.18 0.62 9.41
N LYS A 65 -6.90 -0.70 9.41
CA LYS A 65 -5.72 -1.23 8.69
C LYS A 65 -5.90 -1.28 7.18
N PHE A 66 -7.06 -1.70 6.67
CA PHE A 66 -7.33 -1.79 5.23
C PHE A 66 -8.07 -0.58 4.65
N ASN A 67 -8.36 0.43 5.48
CA ASN A 67 -8.91 1.73 5.07
C ASN A 67 -10.25 1.64 4.31
N MET A 68 -11.07 0.64 4.64
CA MET A 68 -12.47 0.57 4.21
C MET A 68 -13.33 1.56 4.99
N VAL A 69 -14.30 2.17 4.32
CA VAL A 69 -15.23 3.16 4.88
C VAL A 69 -16.44 2.45 5.48
N ALA A 70 -17.09 1.61 4.68
CA ALA A 70 -18.34 0.93 5.00
C ALA A 70 -18.26 -0.54 4.55
N PRO A 71 -17.53 -1.38 5.30
CA PRO A 71 -17.27 -2.75 4.88
C PRO A 71 -18.44 -3.70 5.17
N ASP A 72 -18.70 -4.58 4.21
CA ASP A 72 -19.50 -5.79 4.34
C ASP A 72 -18.55 -6.99 4.34
N VAL A 73 -18.62 -7.86 5.35
CA VAL A 73 -17.69 -8.99 5.48
C VAL A 73 -18.45 -10.30 5.59
N GLN A 74 -18.12 -11.23 4.69
CA GLN A 74 -18.69 -12.58 4.65
C GLN A 74 -17.62 -13.68 4.69
N ILE A 75 -17.99 -14.86 5.17
CA ILE A 75 -17.14 -16.05 5.13
C ILE A 75 -17.29 -16.73 3.76
N GLU A 76 -16.18 -17.07 3.10
CA GLU A 76 -16.19 -17.92 1.91
C GLU A 76 -16.41 -19.40 2.28
N ASP A 77 -17.60 -19.73 2.74
CA ASP A 77 -18.03 -21.09 3.08
C ASP A 77 -19.06 -21.68 2.08
N GLY A 78 -19.39 -20.92 1.04
CA GLY A 78 -20.43 -21.25 0.06
C GLY A 78 -21.87 -21.05 0.55
N LYS A 79 -22.07 -20.63 1.81
CA LYS A 79 -23.37 -20.29 2.39
C LYS A 79 -23.61 -18.78 2.43
N GLY A 80 -22.54 -17.98 2.37
CA GLY A 80 -22.63 -16.52 2.44
C GLY A 80 -22.92 -16.05 3.87
N THR A 81 -22.26 -16.66 4.86
CA THR A 81 -22.42 -16.26 6.26
C THR A 81 -21.90 -14.83 6.46
N ILE A 82 -22.82 -13.88 6.71
CA ILE A 82 -22.52 -12.46 6.93
C ILE A 82 -22.03 -12.25 8.37
N LEU A 83 -20.86 -11.63 8.52
CA LEU A 83 -20.26 -11.29 9.81
C LEU A 83 -20.49 -9.82 10.17
N ILE A 84 -20.22 -8.94 9.21
CA ILE A 84 -20.29 -7.49 9.32
C ILE A 84 -21.13 -7.00 8.16
N SER A 85 -22.10 -6.13 8.46
CA SER A 85 -22.90 -5.43 7.46
C SER A 85 -22.62 -3.93 7.57
N SER A 86 -22.56 -3.25 6.44
CA SER A 86 -22.46 -1.79 6.38
C SER A 86 -23.79 -1.10 6.73
N GLU A 87 -24.91 -1.84 6.74
CA GLU A 87 -26.23 -1.36 7.15
C GLU A 87 -26.41 -1.40 8.68
N GLU A 88 -26.82 -0.27 9.25
CA GLU A 88 -27.09 -0.13 10.69
C GLU A 88 -28.30 -0.98 11.11
N GLY A 89 -28.13 -1.80 12.14
CA GLY A 89 -29.14 -2.64 12.77
C GLY A 89 -29.09 -4.12 12.38
N GLU A 90 -28.22 -4.52 11.46
CA GLU A 90 -28.15 -5.90 10.97
C GLU A 90 -27.21 -6.82 11.76
N THR A 91 -26.02 -6.34 12.13
CA THR A 91 -24.92 -7.20 12.63
C THR A 91 -24.35 -6.80 14.00
N GLU A 92 -24.93 -5.83 14.69
CA GLU A 92 -24.45 -5.32 15.98
C GLU A 92 -24.44 -6.40 17.08
N ALA A 93 -25.35 -7.37 16.99
CA ALA A 93 -25.40 -8.50 17.89
C ALA A 93 -24.16 -9.42 17.80
N ASN A 94 -23.36 -9.29 16.73
CA ASN A 94 -22.13 -10.06 16.52
C ASN A 94 -20.90 -9.39 17.12
N ASN A 95 -20.94 -8.08 17.39
CA ASN A 95 -19.77 -7.25 17.73
C ASN A 95 -18.90 -7.81 18.87
N HIS A 96 -19.53 -8.38 19.89
CA HIS A 96 -18.85 -8.89 21.10
C HIS A 96 -18.43 -10.36 20.98
N LYS A 97 -18.90 -11.08 19.95
CA LYS A 97 -18.58 -12.49 19.74
C LYS A 97 -17.19 -12.64 19.15
N THR A 98 -16.51 -13.70 19.55
CA THR A 98 -15.20 -14.06 18.99
C THR A 98 -15.35 -14.61 17.57
N LEU A 99 -14.30 -14.47 16.76
CA LEU A 99 -14.31 -15.03 15.40
C LEU A 99 -14.57 -16.54 15.38
N SER A 100 -14.04 -17.26 16.38
CA SER A 100 -14.21 -18.71 16.50
C SER A 100 -15.67 -19.16 16.69
N GLU A 101 -16.55 -18.31 17.23
CA GLU A 101 -17.99 -18.61 17.38
C GLU A 101 -18.72 -18.75 16.04
N PHE A 102 -18.16 -18.18 14.98
CA PHE A 102 -18.68 -18.29 13.61
C PHE A 102 -18.00 -19.42 12.81
N GLY A 103 -17.21 -20.27 13.47
CA GLY A 103 -16.46 -21.35 12.82
C GLY A 103 -15.22 -20.90 12.05
N ILE A 104 -14.80 -19.64 12.24
CA ILE A 104 -13.56 -19.10 11.67
C ILE A 104 -12.38 -19.76 12.38
N ARG A 105 -11.47 -20.31 11.59
CA ARG A 105 -10.28 -21.04 12.05
C ARG A 105 -9.10 -20.74 11.14
N ASN A 106 -7.97 -21.39 11.41
CA ASN A 106 -6.82 -21.33 10.51
C ASN A 106 -7.21 -21.71 9.08
N GLY A 107 -6.83 -20.89 8.10
CA GLY A 107 -7.12 -21.09 6.68
C GLY A 107 -8.53 -20.67 6.25
N THR A 108 -9.36 -20.13 7.15
CA THR A 108 -10.64 -19.51 6.74
C THR A 108 -10.37 -18.30 5.86
N ARG A 109 -11.15 -18.15 4.78
CA ARG A 109 -11.12 -17.00 3.88
C ARG A 109 -12.34 -16.13 4.14
N LEU A 110 -12.10 -14.84 4.29
CA LEU A 110 -13.12 -13.82 4.42
C LEU A 110 -13.09 -12.94 3.17
N GLN A 111 -14.25 -12.58 2.66
CA GLN A 111 -14.39 -11.59 1.62
C GLN A 111 -14.92 -10.31 2.27
N ALA A 112 -14.15 -9.23 2.17
CA ALA A 112 -14.54 -7.90 2.61
C ALA A 112 -14.81 -7.04 1.38
N ASP A 113 -16.03 -6.52 1.29
CA ASP A 113 -16.48 -5.65 0.20
C ASP A 113 -16.76 -4.25 0.75
N ASP A 114 -16.32 -3.21 0.05
CA ASP A 114 -16.73 -1.84 0.29
C ASP A 114 -17.32 -1.28 -1.01
N PHE A 115 -18.66 -1.23 -1.05
CA PHE A 115 -19.39 -0.76 -2.23
C PHE A 115 -19.23 0.74 -2.50
N LEU A 116 -18.88 1.55 -1.49
CA LEU A 116 -18.61 2.97 -1.67
C LEU A 116 -17.29 3.21 -2.40
N GLN A 117 -16.32 2.31 -2.19
CA GLN A 117 -14.99 2.36 -2.78
C GLN A 117 -14.85 1.52 -4.06
N ASP A 118 -15.87 0.71 -4.42
CA ASP A 118 -15.80 -0.30 -5.50
C ASP A 118 -14.58 -1.22 -5.32
N TYR A 119 -14.45 -1.76 -4.11
CA TYR A 119 -13.25 -2.50 -3.69
C TYR A 119 -13.60 -3.78 -2.92
N THR A 120 -13.06 -4.89 -3.39
CA THR A 120 -13.18 -6.21 -2.76
C THR A 120 -11.79 -6.71 -2.36
N LEU A 121 -11.63 -7.14 -1.11
CA LEU A 121 -10.40 -7.71 -0.56
C LEU A 121 -10.65 -9.11 0.00
N LEU A 122 -9.84 -10.08 -0.43
CA LEU A 122 -9.81 -11.41 0.17
C LEU A 122 -8.82 -11.45 1.33
N ILE A 123 -9.28 -11.88 2.50
CA ILE A 123 -8.51 -11.96 3.73
C ILE A 123 -8.38 -13.42 4.15
N ASN A 124 -7.16 -13.96 4.10
CA ASN A 124 -6.85 -15.27 4.66
C ASN A 124 -6.54 -15.14 6.15
N VAL A 125 -7.20 -15.96 6.96
CA VAL A 125 -6.97 -16.02 8.41
C VAL A 125 -5.87 -17.03 8.72
N LEU A 126 -4.76 -16.56 9.29
CA LEU A 126 -3.72 -17.41 9.89
C LEU A 126 -3.89 -17.40 11.40
N HIS A 127 -4.37 -18.49 11.98
CA HIS A 127 -4.56 -18.55 13.43
C HIS A 127 -3.20 -18.66 14.14
N SER A 128 -2.98 -17.82 15.14
CA SER A 128 -1.81 -17.90 16.02
C SER A 128 -2.14 -17.41 17.42
N GLU A 129 -1.73 -18.17 18.43
CA GLU A 129 -1.73 -17.71 19.83
C GLU A 129 -0.45 -16.93 20.17
N ASP A 130 0.62 -17.19 19.41
CA ASP A 130 1.93 -16.56 19.56
C ASP A 130 2.02 -15.25 18.74
N LEU A 131 1.41 -14.20 19.30
CA LEU A 131 1.58 -12.82 18.84
C LEU A 131 2.51 -12.08 19.81
N ALA A 132 3.23 -11.07 19.33
CA ALA A 132 4.02 -10.23 20.22
C ALA A 132 3.13 -9.60 21.29
N LYS A 133 3.71 -9.29 22.47
CA LYS A 133 2.97 -8.61 23.52
C LYS A 133 2.36 -7.32 22.95
N ASP A 134 1.08 -7.12 23.21
CA ASP A 134 0.26 -5.98 22.78
C ASP A 134 -0.15 -5.95 21.30
N LEU A 135 0.15 -6.98 20.50
CA LEU A 135 -0.39 -7.13 19.15
C LEU A 135 -1.65 -8.00 19.13
N GLU A 136 -2.73 -7.47 18.55
CA GLU A 136 -3.98 -8.22 18.30
C GLU A 136 -3.95 -8.97 16.97
N PHE A 137 -3.21 -8.46 15.98
CA PHE A 137 -3.05 -9.06 14.66
C PHE A 137 -1.78 -8.57 13.95
N GLU A 138 -1.39 -9.24 12.88
CA GLU A 138 -0.28 -8.89 11.99
C GLU A 138 -0.66 -9.16 10.53
N VAL A 139 -0.34 -8.27 9.60
CA VAL A 139 -0.52 -8.50 8.16
C VAL A 139 0.76 -9.12 7.61
N VAL A 140 0.68 -10.33 7.08
CA VAL A 140 1.84 -11.05 6.53
C VAL A 140 2.29 -10.38 5.24
N GLY A 141 3.58 -10.10 5.13
CA GLY A 141 4.17 -9.47 3.94
C GLY A 141 4.10 -7.94 3.92
N ASP A 142 3.61 -7.32 4.99
CA ASP A 142 3.63 -5.87 5.19
C ASP A 142 5.04 -5.42 5.65
N GLU A 143 6.07 -5.73 4.85
CA GLU A 143 7.38 -5.12 5.03
C GLU A 143 7.26 -3.66 4.60
N ILE A 144 7.43 -2.74 5.56
CA ILE A 144 7.53 -1.31 5.29
C ILE A 144 8.74 -1.10 4.38
N ILE A 145 8.50 -0.88 3.08
CA ILE A 145 9.53 -0.45 2.13
C ILE A 145 9.83 1.02 2.42
N GLY A 146 10.49 1.28 3.56
CA GLY A 146 11.19 2.52 3.80
C GLY A 146 12.49 2.54 2.99
N PRO A 147 13.01 3.71 2.60
CA PRO A 147 14.31 3.78 1.94
C PRO A 147 15.38 3.19 2.86
N LYS A 148 15.91 2.02 2.49
CA LYS A 148 17.10 1.45 3.14
C LYS A 148 18.23 2.46 2.97
N SER A 149 18.74 3.00 4.07
CA SER A 149 19.97 3.78 4.07
C SER A 149 21.13 2.86 3.73
N GLU A 150 21.51 2.81 2.46
CA GLU A 150 22.70 2.10 2.01
C GLU A 150 23.95 2.73 2.63
N GLN A 151 24.58 2.02 3.57
CA GLN A 151 25.98 2.25 3.91
C GLN A 151 26.85 1.61 2.82
N SER A 152 27.75 2.44 2.31
CA SER A 152 28.66 2.22 1.20
C SER A 152 29.72 1.15 1.46
N ASN A 153 30.07 0.37 0.41
CA ASN A 153 31.45 0.29 -0.10
C ASN A 153 31.58 -0.56 -1.40
N LYS A 154 31.91 0.15 -2.50
CA LYS A 154 32.90 -0.13 -3.57
C LYS A 154 32.88 -1.48 -4.32
N ASN A 155 32.64 -1.46 -5.64
CA ASN A 155 33.68 -1.24 -6.67
C ASN A 155 33.14 -1.20 -8.12
N ILE A 156 33.88 -0.45 -8.94
CA ILE A 156 33.73 0.04 -10.34
C ILE A 156 33.62 -1.05 -11.44
N THR A 157 32.93 -0.77 -12.56
CA THR A 157 33.51 -0.77 -13.94
C THR A 157 32.68 0.03 -14.95
N ASN A 158 33.42 0.69 -15.86
CA ASN A 158 33.01 1.66 -16.89
C ASN A 158 32.15 1.06 -18.02
N GLY A 159 31.28 1.89 -18.58
CA GLY A 159 30.69 1.72 -19.91
C GLY A 159 30.19 3.06 -20.44
N SER A 160 31.05 3.76 -21.17
CA SER A 160 30.80 5.01 -21.87
C SER A 160 30.02 4.73 -23.16
N ASP A 161 28.94 5.48 -23.44
CA ASP A 161 28.70 5.98 -24.81
C ASP A 161 27.71 7.17 -24.84
N ASP A 162 27.93 7.99 -25.86
CA ASP A 162 27.69 9.42 -26.02
C ASP A 162 26.23 9.88 -26.27
N GLY A 163 26.04 11.19 -26.09
CA GLY A 163 25.27 11.97 -27.08
C GLY A 163 24.28 13.00 -26.54
N ALA A 164 24.75 14.20 -26.17
CA ALA A 164 24.01 15.46 -26.40
C ALA A 164 24.89 16.69 -26.14
N GLN A 165 25.15 17.45 -27.21
CA GLN A 165 25.88 18.72 -27.22
C GLN A 165 25.17 19.82 -26.39
N PRO A 166 25.91 20.75 -25.76
CA PRO A 166 25.32 21.97 -25.19
C PRO A 166 25.23 23.07 -26.26
N SER A 167 24.02 23.58 -26.49
CA SER A 167 23.80 24.80 -27.28
C SER A 167 24.17 26.04 -26.47
N THR A 168 25.03 26.86 -27.04
CA THR A 168 25.41 28.20 -26.57
C THR A 168 24.34 29.22 -26.97
N SER A 169 23.82 29.98 -26.01
CA SER A 169 23.12 31.24 -26.27
C SER A 169 24.01 32.38 -25.79
N THR A 170 24.58 33.11 -26.73
CA THR A 170 25.31 34.36 -26.53
C THR A 170 24.38 35.45 -26.02
N ALA A 171 24.74 36.06 -24.88
CA ALA A 171 24.20 37.34 -24.44
C ALA A 171 24.64 38.44 -25.43
N HIS A 172 23.75 39.36 -25.75
CA HIS A 172 24.08 40.64 -26.37
C HIS A 172 23.84 41.70 -25.29
N ASP A 173 24.93 42.26 -24.78
CA ASP A 173 24.95 43.52 -24.06
C ASP A 173 26.06 44.33 -24.73
N ASP A 174 25.69 45.30 -25.57
CA ASP A 174 26.57 46.38 -26.01
C ASP A 174 25.82 47.69 -25.71
N ASP A 175 26.08 48.23 -24.52
CA ASP A 175 26.05 49.67 -24.24
C ASP A 175 27.49 50.16 -24.47
N ASP A 176 27.70 51.14 -25.35
CA ASP A 176 28.49 52.36 -25.04
C ASP A 176 28.55 53.34 -26.23
N ASP A 177 28.49 54.61 -25.84
CA ASP A 177 28.54 55.87 -26.58
C ASP A 177 29.81 56.11 -27.42
N ASP A 178 29.72 56.88 -28.52
CA ASP A 178 30.40 58.20 -28.72
C ASP A 178 30.31 58.72 -30.18
N ASP A 179 30.29 60.07 -30.27
CA ASP A 179 30.18 61.03 -31.42
C ASP A 179 28.82 61.31 -32.08
#